data_AF-A0AAV4QFP4-F1
#
_entry.id   AF-A0AAV4QFP4-F1
#
_cell.length_a   1.000
_cell.length_b   1.000
_cell.length_c   1.000
_cell.angle_alpha   90.00
_cell.angle_beta   90.00
_cell.angle_gamma   90.00
#
_symmetry.space_group_name_H-M   'P 1'
#
loop_
_entity.id
_entity.type
_entity.pdbx_description
1 polymer ?
#
loop_
_entity_poly.entity_id
_entity_poly.type
_entity_poly.pdbx_seq_one_letter_code
_entity_poly.pdbx_strand_id
1 'polypeptide(L)'
;MNALFTAICSFIFGIKLIFHYFREAAKTVLLCNNQQCSSMNNRSSYQDNASSGNDEDNYYFSTYDHFAIHHEMLQDKVRTLAYKDAILNNPEIFHNKRVLDLGCGTAILSMFAAKAGASFVMGVDKSDVIFHAMDIVRENGFEKVIDLFKGRVEDMPDPEEKMDVIVSEWMGYFLLFEGMLDSVIYARDKFLAPGGHIFPDKCTIYVQAVCDMEKYNEYVGFWDNVYGFKMNAMKNDVIKEANVEAVKPETACCEPAVIKELDLMTCKASDAEFSSSFDVVITRTCAVTALVGYFDCFFDKDLSHKAVLSTAPSSASTHWKQTMFLIANPILVTKGQVINCKLSCRKNRRDPRSLIVKIHFGEYHNQYYLS
;
A
#
# COMPACT_ATOMS: atom_id res chain seq x y z
N MET A 1 -3.59 4.95 -48.97
CA MET A 1 -2.88 3.66 -48.81
C MET A 1 -1.74 3.71 -47.76
N ASN A 2 -0.99 4.81 -47.64
CA ASN A 2 0.16 4.88 -46.69
C ASN A 2 -0.20 4.98 -45.21
N ALA A 3 -1.27 5.68 -44.81
CA ALA A 3 -1.59 5.88 -43.38
C ALA A 3 -2.03 4.59 -42.65
N LEU A 4 -2.72 3.68 -43.35
CA LEU A 4 -3.16 2.40 -42.78
C LEU A 4 -1.98 1.44 -42.56
N PHE A 5 -0.96 1.50 -43.43
CA PHE A 5 0.22 0.65 -43.32
C PHE A 5 1.12 1.08 -42.14
N THR A 6 1.26 2.39 -41.89
CA THR A 6 2.02 2.90 -40.74
C THR A 6 1.36 2.60 -39.39
N ALA A 7 0.02 2.63 -39.33
CA ALA A 7 -0.74 2.26 -38.14
C ALA A 7 -0.63 0.76 -37.81
N ILE A 8 -0.69 -0.10 -38.84
CA ILE A 8 -0.52 -1.55 -38.68
C ILE A 8 0.91 -1.90 -38.26
N CYS A 9 1.93 -1.25 -38.84
CA CYS A 9 3.32 -1.46 -38.43
C CYS A 9 3.58 -1.02 -36.97
N SER A 10 3.00 0.09 -36.53
CA SER A 10 3.15 0.59 -35.15
C SER A 10 2.43 -0.31 -34.14
N PHE A 11 1.25 -0.85 -34.51
CA PHE A 11 0.51 -1.82 -33.70
C PHE A 11 1.24 -3.16 -33.59
N ILE A 12 1.83 -3.65 -34.69
CA ILE A 12 2.65 -4.89 -34.70
C ILE A 12 3.94 -4.70 -33.88
N PHE A 13 4.55 -3.51 -33.91
CA PHE A 13 5.74 -3.22 -33.09
C PHE A 13 5.40 -3.13 -31.59
N GLY A 14 4.27 -2.51 -31.24
CA GLY A 14 3.75 -2.48 -29.86
C GLY A 14 3.43 -3.86 -29.31
N ILE A 15 2.80 -4.73 -30.13
CA ILE A 15 2.54 -6.13 -29.76
C ILE A 15 3.86 -6.90 -29.56
N LYS A 16 4.87 -6.71 -30.42
CA LYS A 16 6.19 -7.33 -30.25
C LYS A 16 6.89 -6.88 -28.96
N LEU A 17 6.75 -5.62 -28.57
CA LEU A 17 7.32 -5.09 -27.33
C LEU A 17 6.62 -5.68 -26.10
N ILE A 18 5.30 -5.82 -26.13
CA ILE A 18 4.50 -6.47 -25.08
C ILE A 18 4.87 -7.96 -24.95
N PHE A 19 4.96 -8.69 -26.07
CA PHE A 19 5.39 -10.09 -26.06
C PHE A 19 6.85 -10.26 -25.60
N HIS A 20 7.73 -9.30 -25.90
CA HIS A 20 9.09 -9.31 -25.37
C HIS A 20 9.09 -9.12 -23.84
N TYR A 21 8.29 -8.19 -23.33
CA TYR A 21 8.15 -7.95 -21.90
C TYR A 21 7.57 -9.16 -21.16
N PHE A 22 6.52 -9.79 -21.72
CA PHE A 22 5.97 -11.05 -21.18
C PHE A 22 6.98 -12.21 -21.26
N ARG A 23 7.81 -12.28 -22.31
CA ARG A 23 8.88 -13.30 -22.40
C ARG A 23 9.96 -13.12 -21.35
N GLU A 24 10.38 -11.88 -21.08
CA GLU A 24 11.40 -11.61 -20.07
C GLU A 24 10.83 -11.82 -18.66
N ALA A 25 9.59 -11.38 -18.38
CA ALA A 25 8.91 -11.68 -17.12
C ALA A 25 8.71 -13.19 -16.90
N ALA A 26 8.29 -13.94 -17.93
CA ALA A 26 8.16 -15.39 -17.86
C ALA A 26 9.51 -16.12 -17.69
N LYS A 27 10.60 -15.61 -18.29
CA LYS A 27 11.95 -16.12 -18.06
C LYS A 27 12.41 -15.88 -16.62
N THR A 28 12.12 -14.73 -16.04
CA THR A 28 12.42 -14.44 -14.63
C THR A 28 11.69 -15.42 -13.71
N VAL A 29 10.40 -15.68 -13.97
CA VAL A 29 9.61 -16.68 -13.22
C VAL A 29 10.15 -18.11 -13.41
N LEU A 30 10.51 -18.50 -14.64
CA LEU A 30 11.06 -19.83 -14.94
C LEU A 30 12.48 -20.05 -14.37
N LEU A 31 13.33 -19.02 -14.36
CA LEU A 31 14.66 -19.08 -13.75
C LEU A 31 14.57 -19.21 -12.23
N CYS A 32 13.60 -18.51 -11.61
CA CYS A 32 13.30 -18.61 -10.18
C CYS A 32 12.83 -20.03 -9.80
N ASN A 33 11.92 -20.61 -10.60
CA ASN A 33 11.43 -21.99 -10.38
C ASN A 33 12.52 -23.06 -10.58
N ASN A 34 13.47 -22.85 -11.51
CA ASN A 34 14.59 -23.78 -11.71
C ASN A 34 15.64 -23.71 -10.59
N GLN A 35 15.82 -22.54 -9.96
CA GLN A 35 16.63 -22.42 -8.74
C GLN A 35 15.98 -23.13 -7.54
N GLN A 36 14.65 -23.09 -7.43
CA GLN A 36 13.91 -23.88 -6.43
C GLN A 36 14.07 -25.39 -6.65
N CYS A 37 13.92 -25.90 -7.88
CA CYS A 37 14.06 -27.34 -8.19
C CYS A 37 15.48 -27.89 -7.93
N SER A 38 16.52 -27.09 -8.13
CA SER A 38 17.91 -27.52 -7.88
C SER A 38 18.26 -27.54 -6.39
N SER A 39 17.53 -26.80 -5.54
CA SER A 39 17.66 -26.83 -4.08
C SER A 39 16.95 -28.00 -3.39
N MET A 40 15.97 -28.63 -4.05
CA MET A 40 15.12 -29.69 -3.46
C MET A 40 15.71 -31.11 -3.56
N ASN A 41 16.76 -31.35 -4.35
CA ASN A 41 17.30 -32.69 -4.55
C ASN A 41 18.37 -33.12 -3.53
N ASN A 42 18.60 -32.35 -2.47
CA ASN A 42 19.65 -32.65 -1.49
C ASN A 42 19.23 -32.33 -0.06
N ARG A 43 18.29 -33.08 0.52
CA ARG A 43 18.07 -33.15 1.98
C ARG A 43 17.43 -34.48 2.39
N SER A 44 18.28 -35.40 2.81
CA SER A 44 17.91 -36.45 3.75
C SER A 44 17.74 -35.83 5.15
N SER A 45 16.60 -36.18 5.78
CA SER A 45 16.28 -36.15 7.22
C SER A 45 16.97 -35.09 8.10
N TYR A 46 16.27 -34.02 8.52
CA TYR A 46 16.43 -33.38 9.83
C TYR A 46 15.22 -32.47 10.14
N GLN A 47 15.00 -32.25 11.44
CA GLN A 47 13.78 -31.86 12.14
C GLN A 47 13.15 -30.51 11.77
N ASP A 48 11.82 -30.44 11.95
CA ASP A 48 11.00 -29.22 12.02
C ASP A 48 11.58 -28.20 13.02
N ASN A 49 11.86 -26.98 12.55
CA ASN A 49 11.75 -25.75 13.34
C ASN A 49 11.89 -24.46 12.47
N ALA A 50 10.85 -23.62 12.51
CA ALA A 50 10.85 -22.15 12.51
C ALA A 50 11.78 -21.37 11.53
N SER A 51 11.63 -21.51 10.20
CA SER A 51 12.36 -20.67 9.23
C SER A 51 11.52 -19.92 8.18
N SER A 52 10.19 -20.04 8.17
CA SER A 52 9.37 -19.44 7.10
C SER A 52 9.30 -17.91 7.12
N GLY A 53 9.38 -17.29 8.30
CA GLY A 53 9.24 -15.82 8.42
C GLY A 53 10.41 -15.00 7.87
N ASN A 54 11.63 -15.57 7.81
CA ASN A 54 12.80 -14.85 7.29
C ASN A 54 12.82 -14.80 5.76
N ASP A 55 12.32 -15.85 5.09
CA ASP A 55 12.36 -15.94 3.63
C ASP A 55 11.33 -15.02 2.97
N GLU A 56 10.11 -14.92 3.53
CA GLU A 56 9.05 -14.00 3.05
C GLU A 56 9.43 -12.53 3.28
N ASP A 57 10.03 -12.22 4.43
CA ASP A 57 10.57 -10.89 4.70
C ASP A 57 11.66 -10.51 3.69
N ASN A 58 12.60 -11.42 3.42
CA ASN A 58 13.66 -11.14 2.45
C ASN A 58 13.10 -10.96 1.04
N TYR A 59 12.09 -11.74 0.65
CA TYR A 59 11.40 -11.54 -0.62
C TYR A 59 10.76 -10.14 -0.70
N TYR A 60 10.03 -9.72 0.34
CA TYR A 60 9.46 -8.37 0.40
C TYR A 60 10.51 -7.28 0.17
N PHE A 61 11.61 -7.27 0.95
CA PHE A 61 12.61 -6.21 0.78
C PHE A 61 13.31 -6.26 -0.58
N SER A 62 13.42 -7.45 -1.19
CA SER A 62 14.03 -7.58 -2.52
C SER A 62 13.19 -6.94 -3.64
N THR A 63 11.88 -6.78 -3.47
CA THR A 63 11.06 -6.06 -4.46
C THR A 63 11.38 -4.56 -4.46
N TYR A 64 11.82 -4.02 -3.32
CA TYR A 64 12.24 -2.63 -3.16
C TYR A 64 13.66 -2.36 -3.68
N ASP A 65 14.46 -3.38 -3.98
CA ASP A 65 15.78 -3.18 -4.59
C ASP A 65 15.66 -2.67 -6.04
N HIS A 66 14.52 -2.93 -6.69
CA HIS A 66 14.34 -2.66 -8.10
C HIS A 66 13.87 -1.21 -8.36
N PHE A 67 14.54 -0.48 -9.25
CA PHE A 67 14.24 0.93 -9.55
C PHE A 67 12.76 1.19 -9.94
N ALA A 68 12.08 0.20 -10.52
CA ALA A 68 10.72 0.37 -11.05
C ALA A 68 9.69 0.74 -9.97
N ILE A 69 9.80 0.17 -8.76
CA ILE A 69 8.86 0.48 -7.67
C ILE A 69 9.09 1.91 -7.16
N HIS A 70 10.36 2.32 -7.01
CA HIS A 70 10.71 3.69 -6.64
C HIS A 70 10.29 4.70 -7.70
N HIS A 71 10.39 4.34 -8.98
CA HIS A 71 9.93 5.17 -10.08
C HIS A 71 8.40 5.37 -10.02
N GLU A 72 7.61 4.33 -9.77
CA GLU A 72 6.16 4.44 -9.57
C GLU A 72 5.84 5.34 -8.36
N MET A 73 6.48 5.08 -7.22
CA MET A 73 6.31 5.86 -5.99
C MET A 73 6.67 7.35 -6.19
N LEU A 74 7.74 7.67 -6.91
CA LEU A 74 8.17 9.04 -7.18
C LEU A 74 7.30 9.72 -8.25
N GLN A 75 6.73 8.96 -9.19
CA GLN A 75 5.78 9.48 -10.17
C GLN A 75 4.38 9.75 -9.58
N ASP A 76 4.05 9.11 -8.46
CA ASP A 76 2.88 9.47 -7.65
C ASP A 76 3.07 10.86 -7.02
N LYS A 77 2.57 11.86 -7.75
CA LYS A 77 2.64 13.27 -7.34
C LYS A 77 1.78 13.55 -6.13
N VAL A 78 0.61 12.91 -6.01
CA VAL A 78 -0.28 13.13 -4.87
C VAL A 78 0.43 12.70 -3.59
N ARG A 79 1.05 11.51 -3.61
CA ARG A 79 1.92 11.03 -2.54
C ARG A 79 3.05 11.98 -2.24
N THR A 80 3.92 12.21 -3.22
CA THR A 80 5.19 12.88 -2.96
C THR A 80 4.99 14.36 -2.60
N LEU A 81 3.99 15.03 -3.20
CA LEU A 81 3.68 16.42 -2.88
C LEU A 81 2.98 16.58 -1.53
N ALA A 82 2.13 15.64 -1.09
CA ALA A 82 1.52 15.73 0.24
C ALA A 82 2.59 15.77 1.35
N TYR A 83 3.59 14.88 1.28
CA TYR A 83 4.74 14.92 2.21
C TYR A 83 5.58 16.18 2.04
N LYS A 84 5.93 16.53 0.79
CA LYS A 84 6.72 17.73 0.51
C LYS A 84 6.06 18.98 1.10
N ASP A 85 4.76 19.15 0.90
CA ASP A 85 4.02 20.31 1.34
C ASP A 85 3.84 20.29 2.87
N ALA A 86 3.58 19.13 3.47
CA ALA A 86 3.54 18.98 4.93
C ALA A 86 4.88 19.35 5.59
N ILE A 87 6.00 19.00 4.96
CA ILE A 87 7.35 19.26 5.49
C ILE A 87 7.79 20.71 5.22
N LEU A 88 7.79 21.13 3.95
CA LEU A 88 8.37 22.41 3.53
C LEU A 88 7.51 23.62 3.91
N ASN A 89 6.20 23.46 4.11
CA ASN A 89 5.33 24.55 4.56
C ASN A 89 5.26 24.66 6.09
N ASN A 90 5.87 23.74 6.85
CA ASN A 90 5.94 23.81 8.31
C ASN A 90 7.40 23.76 8.80
N PRO A 91 8.29 24.64 8.32
CA PRO A 91 9.71 24.60 8.66
C PRO A 91 9.99 24.76 10.16
N GLU A 92 9.08 25.36 10.94
CA GLU A 92 9.17 25.47 12.40
C GLU A 92 9.23 24.12 13.12
N ILE A 93 8.69 23.06 12.49
CA ILE A 93 8.72 21.70 13.03
C ILE A 93 10.04 20.99 12.72
N PHE A 94 10.75 21.42 11.68
CA PHE A 94 11.96 20.75 11.18
C PHE A 94 13.24 21.55 11.44
N HIS A 95 13.17 22.87 11.59
CA HIS A 95 14.35 23.72 11.72
C HIS A 95 15.15 23.39 12.99
N ASN A 96 16.45 23.11 12.82
CA ASN A 96 17.36 22.64 13.88
C ASN A 96 16.84 21.40 14.63
N LYS A 97 16.08 20.55 13.95
CA LYS A 97 15.57 19.30 14.51
C LYS A 97 16.29 18.07 13.99
N ARG A 98 16.22 17.00 14.78
CA ARG A 98 16.64 15.64 14.42
C ARG A 98 15.46 14.87 13.86
N VAL A 99 15.61 14.35 12.65
CA VAL A 99 14.55 13.66 11.91
C VAL A 99 14.94 12.21 11.65
N LEU A 100 14.00 11.28 11.84
CA LEU A 100 14.11 9.90 11.38
C LEU A 100 13.19 9.68 10.19
N ASP A 101 13.76 9.28 9.05
CA ASP A 101 13.02 8.87 7.85
C ASP A 101 13.00 7.34 7.80
N LEU A 102 11.88 6.75 8.22
CA LEU A 102 11.72 5.29 8.33
C LEU A 102 11.20 4.69 7.02
N GLY A 103 12.00 3.82 6.41
CA GLY A 103 11.77 3.31 5.05
C GLY A 103 12.13 4.36 4.01
N CYS A 104 13.34 4.92 4.12
CA CYS A 104 13.69 6.11 3.35
C CYS A 104 13.77 5.86 1.84
N GLY A 105 13.92 4.61 1.38
CA GLY A 105 14.06 4.24 -0.02
C GLY A 105 15.16 5.05 -0.71
N THR A 106 14.76 5.88 -1.66
CA THR A 106 15.64 6.82 -2.40
C THR A 106 15.99 8.12 -1.64
N ALA A 107 15.63 8.22 -0.37
CA ALA A 107 15.86 9.37 0.53
C ALA A 107 15.16 10.68 0.12
N ILE A 108 14.08 10.62 -0.69
CA ILE A 108 13.35 11.82 -1.10
C ILE A 108 12.75 12.59 0.09
N LEU A 109 12.19 11.90 1.08
CA LEU A 109 11.60 12.53 2.26
C LEU A 109 12.69 13.09 3.19
N SER A 110 13.78 12.36 3.36
CA SER A 110 15.00 12.86 4.01
C SER A 110 15.49 14.18 3.41
N MET A 111 15.54 14.29 2.07
CA MET A 111 15.94 15.53 1.40
C MET A 111 14.93 16.67 1.60
N PHE A 112 13.63 16.40 1.68
CA PHE A 112 12.65 17.43 2.05
C PHE A 112 12.86 17.92 3.48
N ALA A 113 13.12 17.02 4.43
CA ALA A 113 13.41 17.37 5.82
C ALA A 113 14.68 18.22 5.94
N ALA A 114 15.77 17.82 5.27
CA ALA A 114 17.01 18.61 5.22
C ALA A 114 16.78 20.00 4.61
N LYS A 115 15.98 20.09 3.54
CA LYS A 115 15.62 21.37 2.90
C LYS A 115 14.73 22.25 3.77
N ALA A 116 13.92 21.67 4.65
CA ALA A 116 13.14 22.40 5.67
C ALA A 116 14.01 22.91 6.84
N GLY A 117 15.30 22.58 6.86
CA GLY A 117 16.26 23.08 7.85
C GLY A 117 16.54 22.12 9.01
N ALA A 118 16.25 20.82 8.86
CA ALA A 118 16.70 19.81 9.82
C ALA A 118 18.22 19.89 10.03
N SER A 119 18.66 19.85 11.29
CA SER A 119 20.08 19.83 11.62
C SER A 119 20.69 18.45 11.40
N PHE A 120 19.87 17.40 11.44
CA PHE A 120 20.28 16.03 11.24
C PHE A 120 19.09 15.20 10.76
N VAL A 121 19.32 14.32 9.79
CA VAL A 121 18.35 13.35 9.30
C VAL A 121 19.00 11.97 9.27
N MET A 122 18.36 11.00 9.90
CA MET A 122 18.71 9.58 9.80
C MET A 122 17.70 8.89 8.90
N GLY A 123 18.09 8.52 7.69
CA GLY A 123 17.28 7.68 6.81
C GLY A 123 17.58 6.21 7.04
N VAL A 124 16.55 5.39 7.20
CA VAL A 124 16.68 3.95 7.48
C VAL A 124 15.97 3.16 6.41
N ASP A 125 16.66 2.22 5.78
CA ASP A 125 16.04 1.29 4.85
C ASP A 125 16.81 -0.04 4.83
N LYS A 126 16.10 -1.17 4.71
CA LYS A 126 16.73 -2.49 4.62
C LYS A 126 17.16 -2.83 3.19
N SER A 127 16.48 -2.28 2.18
CA SER A 127 16.74 -2.56 0.77
C SER A 127 18.10 -2.03 0.31
N ASP A 128 18.67 -2.68 -0.72
CA ASP A 128 19.91 -2.25 -1.38
C ASP A 128 19.76 -0.91 -2.12
N VAL A 129 18.52 -0.41 -2.33
CA VAL A 129 18.29 0.94 -2.88
C VAL A 129 18.99 2.03 -2.06
N ILE A 130 19.23 1.80 -0.78
CA ILE A 130 19.89 2.77 0.09
C ILE A 130 21.30 3.13 -0.39
N PHE A 131 21.99 2.25 -1.11
CA PHE A 131 23.29 2.57 -1.71
C PHE A 131 23.14 3.63 -2.81
N HIS A 132 22.08 3.56 -3.61
CA HIS A 132 21.74 4.64 -4.54
C HIS A 132 21.29 5.90 -3.81
N ALA A 133 20.56 5.77 -2.71
CA ALA A 133 20.18 6.91 -1.89
C ALA A 133 21.41 7.68 -1.34
N MET A 134 22.48 6.99 -0.96
CA MET A 134 23.74 7.63 -0.56
C MET A 134 24.34 8.49 -1.68
N ASP A 135 24.33 7.99 -2.92
CA ASP A 135 24.83 8.76 -4.07
C ASP A 135 23.90 9.93 -4.41
N ILE A 136 22.59 9.75 -4.35
CA ILE A 136 21.58 10.80 -4.54
C ILE A 136 21.77 11.93 -3.51
N VAL A 137 21.94 11.57 -2.23
CA VAL A 137 22.15 12.53 -1.14
C VAL A 137 23.42 13.36 -1.37
N ARG A 138 24.52 12.72 -1.80
CA ARG A 138 25.79 13.41 -2.13
C ARG A 138 25.65 14.31 -3.35
N GLU A 139 24.97 13.84 -4.40
CA GLU A 139 24.75 14.62 -5.62
C GLU A 139 23.99 15.92 -5.35
N ASN A 140 23.10 15.89 -4.36
CA ASN A 140 22.30 17.05 -3.94
C ASN A 140 22.93 17.87 -2.80
N GLY A 141 24.14 17.53 -2.35
CA GLY A 141 24.89 18.30 -1.35
C GLY A 141 24.36 18.20 0.09
N PHE A 142 23.65 17.11 0.42
CA PHE A 142 23.05 16.89 1.74
C PHE A 142 23.82 15.90 2.62
N GLU A 143 25.00 15.43 2.19
CA GLU A 143 25.79 14.38 2.85
C GLU A 143 26.33 14.77 4.25
N LYS A 144 26.23 16.05 4.62
CA LYS A 144 26.60 16.54 5.96
C LYS A 144 25.41 16.58 6.93
N VAL A 145 24.20 16.42 6.43
CA VAL A 145 22.95 16.54 7.18
C VAL A 145 22.22 15.20 7.22
N ILE A 146 22.27 14.44 6.13
CA ILE A 146 21.57 13.16 5.98
C ILE A 146 22.57 12.01 6.11
N ASP A 147 22.41 11.22 7.16
CA ASP A 147 23.06 9.92 7.34
C ASP A 147 22.07 8.80 6.99
N LEU A 148 22.58 7.72 6.40
CA LEU A 148 21.77 6.59 5.95
C LEU A 148 22.22 5.29 6.62
N PHE A 149 21.28 4.58 7.23
CA PHE A 149 21.49 3.29 7.88
C PHE A 149 20.82 2.16 7.10
N LYS A 150 21.63 1.22 6.61
CA LYS A 150 21.13 0.02 5.95
C LYS A 150 20.73 -1.03 6.99
N GLY A 151 19.43 -1.29 7.12
CA GLY A 151 18.90 -2.31 8.03
C GLY A 151 17.46 -2.02 8.41
N ARG A 152 16.93 -2.80 9.37
CA ARG A 152 15.64 -2.50 9.98
C ARG A 152 15.83 -1.49 11.10
N VAL A 153 14.78 -0.72 11.40
CA VAL A 153 14.81 0.21 12.55
C VAL A 153 14.96 -0.53 13.88
N GLU A 154 14.46 -1.77 13.94
CA GLU A 154 14.61 -2.67 15.09
C GLU A 154 16.05 -3.12 15.33
N ASP A 155 16.88 -3.09 14.29
CA ASP A 155 18.30 -3.46 14.35
C ASP A 155 19.22 -2.27 14.68
N MET A 156 18.67 -1.05 14.71
CA MET A 156 19.45 0.15 15.04
C MET A 156 19.88 0.16 16.51
N PRO A 157 21.09 0.67 16.80
CA PRO A 157 21.52 0.90 18.17
C PRO A 157 20.59 1.89 18.87
N ASP A 158 20.58 1.85 20.19
CA ASP A 158 19.83 2.82 20.98
C ASP A 158 20.35 4.24 20.68
N PRO A 159 19.44 5.21 20.44
CA PRO A 159 19.86 6.54 20.06
C PRO A 159 20.48 7.27 21.25
N GLU A 160 21.65 7.88 21.07
CA GLU A 160 22.24 8.79 22.07
C GLU A 160 21.32 10.00 22.32
N GLU A 161 20.70 10.51 21.25
CA GLU A 161 19.71 11.58 21.27
C GLU A 161 18.44 11.14 20.55
N LYS A 162 17.29 11.35 21.18
CA LYS A 162 15.97 11.08 20.59
C LYS A 162 15.71 11.98 19.38
N MET A 163 14.82 11.52 18.51
CA MET A 163 14.39 12.24 17.30
C MET A 163 13.23 13.17 17.65
N ASP A 164 13.25 14.38 17.11
CA ASP A 164 12.15 15.33 17.27
C ASP A 164 10.96 14.99 16.34
N VAL A 165 11.27 14.45 15.16
CA VAL A 165 10.28 14.11 14.12
C VAL A 165 10.58 12.74 13.54
N ILE A 166 9.54 11.93 13.33
CA ILE A 166 9.58 10.74 12.49
C ILE A 166 8.76 11.01 11.24
N VAL A 167 9.36 10.83 10.07
CA VAL A 167 8.66 10.82 8.79
C VAL A 167 8.70 9.39 8.27
N SER A 168 7.58 8.87 7.78
CA SER A 168 7.55 7.53 7.21
C SER A 168 6.42 7.41 6.22
N GLU A 169 6.73 6.91 5.03
CA GLU A 169 5.74 6.43 4.08
C GLU A 169 5.61 4.92 4.26
N TRP A 170 4.71 4.52 5.16
CA TRP A 170 4.55 3.15 5.64
C TRP A 170 3.29 2.47 5.10
N MET A 171 2.46 3.20 4.36
CA MET A 171 1.10 2.78 4.05
C MET A 171 1.11 1.72 2.96
N GLY A 172 0.49 0.58 3.23
CA GLY A 172 0.23 -0.45 2.22
C GLY A 172 -1.12 -0.30 1.55
N TYR A 173 -1.45 -1.23 0.65
CA TYR A 173 -2.83 -1.38 0.17
C TYR A 173 -3.81 -1.59 1.34
N PHE A 174 -5.00 -1.02 1.22
CA PHE A 174 -5.97 -0.97 2.33
C PHE A 174 -5.37 -0.44 3.65
N LEU A 175 -4.39 0.47 3.55
CA LEU A 175 -3.55 1.05 4.61
C LEU A 175 -2.60 0.08 5.32
N LEU A 176 -3.07 -1.12 5.66
CA LEU A 176 -2.39 -2.02 6.60
C LEU A 176 -1.66 -3.21 5.95
N PHE A 177 -1.79 -3.39 4.63
CA PHE A 177 -1.05 -4.43 3.92
C PHE A 177 0.47 -4.19 4.04
N GLU A 178 1.27 -5.24 3.92
CA GLU A 178 2.75 -5.24 4.07
C GLU A 178 3.28 -5.02 5.49
N GLY A 179 2.45 -4.50 6.41
CA GLY A 179 2.66 -4.59 7.85
C GLY A 179 3.66 -3.59 8.46
N MET A 180 4.02 -2.51 7.77
CA MET A 180 5.06 -1.57 8.23
C MET A 180 4.62 -0.68 9.42
N LEU A 181 3.33 -0.61 9.74
CA LEU A 181 2.82 0.12 10.92
C LEU A 181 3.50 -0.32 12.23
N ASP A 182 3.86 -1.61 12.35
CA ASP A 182 4.55 -2.14 13.53
C ASP A 182 5.91 -1.47 13.74
N SER A 183 6.68 -1.28 12.66
CA SER A 183 7.98 -0.60 12.69
C SER A 183 7.84 0.90 12.98
N VAL A 184 6.77 1.56 12.51
CA VAL A 184 6.49 2.96 12.86
C VAL A 184 6.20 3.09 14.36
N ILE A 185 5.41 2.18 14.92
CA ILE A 185 5.09 2.15 16.35
C ILE A 185 6.35 1.87 17.18
N TYR A 186 7.18 0.92 16.75
CA TYR A 186 8.49 0.67 17.37
C TYR A 186 9.37 1.91 17.34
N ALA A 187 9.44 2.58 16.18
CA ALA A 187 10.24 3.79 16.00
C ALA A 187 9.75 4.93 16.91
N ARG A 188 8.43 5.14 17.00
CA ARG A 188 7.83 6.11 17.93
C ARG A 188 8.23 5.82 19.37
N ASP A 189 7.96 4.60 19.84
CA ASP A 189 8.13 4.26 21.25
C ASP A 189 9.61 4.28 21.67
N LYS A 190 10.52 3.91 20.75
CA LYS A 190 11.95 3.79 21.03
C LYS A 190 12.77 5.02 20.64
N PHE A 191 12.44 5.77 19.61
CA PHE A 191 13.30 6.85 19.08
C PHE A 191 12.69 8.25 19.21
N LEU A 192 11.38 8.40 19.29
CA LEU A 192 10.76 9.73 19.36
C LEU A 192 10.95 10.38 20.75
N ALA A 193 11.27 11.67 20.75
CA ALA A 193 11.33 12.47 21.96
C ALA A 193 9.91 12.77 22.50
N PRO A 194 9.74 12.98 23.82
CA PRO A 194 8.47 13.48 24.35
C PRO A 194 8.06 14.79 23.66
N GLY A 195 6.83 14.85 23.15
CA GLY A 195 6.33 15.99 22.38
C GLY A 195 6.80 16.05 20.93
N GLY A 196 7.47 15.01 20.43
CA GLY A 196 7.83 14.89 19.02
C GLY A 196 6.62 14.70 18.09
N HIS A 197 6.89 14.71 16.79
CA HIS A 197 5.87 14.61 15.73
C HIS A 197 6.08 13.37 14.88
N ILE A 198 4.99 12.83 14.32
CA ILE A 198 5.02 11.77 13.32
C ILE A 198 4.32 12.29 12.08
N PHE A 199 4.89 12.04 10.90
CA PHE A 199 4.36 12.48 9.61
C PHE A 199 4.10 11.25 8.74
N PRO A 200 2.84 10.94 8.40
CA PRO A 200 1.58 11.54 8.90
C PRO A 200 1.29 11.17 10.37
N ASP A 201 0.48 11.97 11.08
CA ASP A 201 0.12 11.71 12.47
C ASP A 201 -1.22 10.99 12.64
N LYS A 202 -2.11 11.08 11.65
CA LYS A 202 -3.41 10.37 11.67
C LYS A 202 -3.71 9.69 10.34
N CYS A 203 -4.31 8.52 10.40
CA CYS A 203 -4.86 7.83 9.23
C CYS A 203 -6.29 7.35 9.48
N THR A 204 -7.13 7.40 8.45
CA THR A 204 -8.50 6.90 8.51
C THR A 204 -8.77 5.95 7.35
N ILE A 205 -9.30 4.76 7.65
CA ILE A 205 -9.75 3.80 6.65
C ILE A 205 -11.27 3.96 6.46
N TYR A 206 -11.68 4.00 5.20
CA TYR A 206 -13.06 4.12 4.77
C TYR A 206 -13.47 2.92 3.92
N VAL A 207 -14.77 2.64 3.91
CA VAL A 207 -15.39 1.68 2.99
C VAL A 207 -16.64 2.30 2.37
N GLN A 208 -16.87 2.02 1.10
CA GLN A 208 -18.11 2.36 0.40
C GLN A 208 -18.58 1.24 -0.52
N ALA A 209 -19.88 1.13 -0.74
CA ALA A 209 -20.47 0.22 -1.70
C ALA A 209 -20.47 0.83 -3.11
N VAL A 210 -20.11 0.02 -4.11
CA VAL A 210 -20.10 0.43 -5.53
C VAL A 210 -20.99 -0.45 -6.38
N CYS A 211 -21.54 0.16 -7.43
CA CYS A 211 -22.35 -0.48 -8.46
C CYS A 211 -21.61 -0.35 -9.79
N ASP A 212 -20.73 -1.31 -10.08
CA ASP A 212 -19.93 -1.36 -11.30
C ASP A 212 -20.07 -2.73 -11.97
N MET A 213 -21.03 -2.84 -12.88
CA MET A 213 -21.28 -4.06 -13.64
C MET A 213 -20.22 -4.30 -14.74
N GLU A 214 -19.56 -3.26 -15.22
CA GLU A 214 -18.49 -3.38 -16.22
C GLU A 214 -17.32 -4.15 -15.59
N LYS A 215 -16.84 -3.66 -14.44
CA LYS A 215 -15.75 -4.30 -13.70
C LYS A 215 -16.14 -5.65 -13.09
N TYR A 216 -17.38 -5.78 -12.61
CA TYR A 216 -17.88 -7.08 -12.19
C TYR A 216 -17.84 -8.12 -13.32
N ASN A 217 -18.20 -7.75 -14.54
CA ASN A 217 -18.16 -8.66 -15.68
C ASN A 217 -16.74 -8.97 -16.14
N GLU A 218 -15.80 -8.03 -16.01
CA GLU A 218 -14.38 -8.26 -16.28
C GLU A 218 -13.79 -9.34 -15.36
N TYR A 219 -14.12 -9.29 -14.06
CA TYR A 219 -13.56 -10.19 -13.05
C TYR A 219 -14.37 -11.47 -12.83
N VAL A 220 -15.67 -11.33 -12.58
CA VAL A 220 -16.56 -12.44 -12.17
C VAL A 220 -17.36 -12.96 -13.36
N GLY A 221 -18.00 -12.06 -14.11
CA GLY A 221 -18.86 -12.45 -15.25
C GLY A 221 -18.09 -13.13 -16.39
N PHE A 222 -16.81 -12.83 -16.58
CA PHE A 222 -15.93 -13.42 -17.59
C PHE A 222 -15.98 -14.96 -17.56
N TRP A 223 -16.02 -15.55 -16.36
CA TRP A 223 -16.00 -17.00 -16.16
C TRP A 223 -17.30 -17.71 -16.54
N ASP A 224 -18.41 -16.98 -16.75
CA ASP A 224 -19.65 -17.57 -17.24
C ASP A 224 -19.50 -18.12 -18.67
N ASN A 225 -18.67 -17.46 -19.47
CA ASN A 225 -18.47 -17.81 -20.87
C ASN A 225 -17.10 -17.36 -21.40
N VAL A 226 -16.12 -18.24 -21.27
CA VAL A 226 -14.78 -18.05 -21.80
C VAL A 226 -14.72 -18.72 -23.17
N TYR A 227 -14.94 -17.93 -24.24
CA TYR A 227 -14.93 -18.38 -25.63
C TYR A 227 -15.86 -19.56 -25.96
N GLY A 228 -17.06 -19.60 -25.35
CA GLY A 228 -18.05 -20.66 -25.52
C GLY A 228 -18.04 -21.70 -24.40
N PHE A 229 -17.06 -21.65 -23.48
CA PHE A 229 -16.91 -22.61 -22.39
C PHE A 229 -17.30 -22.00 -21.04
N LYS A 230 -18.06 -22.75 -20.24
CA LYS A 230 -18.37 -22.37 -18.85
C LYS A 230 -17.17 -22.70 -17.96
N MET A 231 -16.65 -21.71 -17.25
CA MET A 231 -15.52 -21.86 -16.33
C MET A 231 -15.87 -21.40 -14.91
N ASN A 232 -17.15 -21.57 -14.52
CA ASN A 232 -17.69 -21.12 -13.23
C ASN A 232 -16.92 -21.60 -12.00
N ALA A 233 -16.17 -22.70 -12.09
CA ALA A 233 -15.34 -23.22 -11.01
C ALA A 233 -14.31 -22.17 -10.52
N MET A 234 -13.87 -21.26 -11.38
CA MET A 234 -12.88 -20.22 -11.05
C MET A 234 -13.45 -19.08 -10.22
N LYS A 235 -14.78 -18.84 -10.27
CA LYS A 235 -15.42 -17.70 -9.60
C LYS A 235 -15.18 -17.70 -8.09
N ASN A 236 -15.15 -18.87 -7.47
CA ASN A 236 -14.98 -19.02 -6.03
C ASN A 236 -13.62 -18.53 -5.51
N ASP A 237 -12.58 -18.57 -6.35
CA ASP A 237 -11.26 -18.09 -5.98
C ASP A 237 -11.16 -16.58 -6.23
N VAL A 238 -11.69 -16.11 -7.36
CA VAL A 238 -11.77 -14.67 -7.68
C VAL A 238 -12.51 -13.87 -6.60
N ILE A 239 -13.64 -14.37 -6.09
CA ILE A 239 -14.42 -13.64 -5.05
C ILE A 239 -13.73 -13.63 -3.67
N LYS A 240 -12.70 -14.45 -3.45
CA LYS A 240 -11.95 -14.48 -2.19
C LYS A 240 -10.71 -13.58 -2.24
N GLU A 241 -10.31 -13.11 -3.41
CA GLU A 241 -9.18 -12.22 -3.56
C GLU A 241 -9.63 -10.76 -3.54
N ALA A 242 -8.99 -9.96 -2.70
CA ALA A 242 -9.15 -8.51 -2.74
C ALA A 242 -8.28 -7.97 -3.88
N ASN A 243 -8.84 -7.12 -4.72
CA ASN A 243 -8.16 -6.59 -5.90
C ASN A 243 -7.79 -5.13 -5.70
N VAL A 244 -6.59 -4.71 -6.13
CA VAL A 244 -6.17 -3.31 -6.06
C VAL A 244 -6.43 -2.63 -7.38
N GLU A 245 -7.39 -1.72 -7.39
CA GLU A 245 -7.99 -1.22 -8.61
C GLU A 245 -8.37 0.25 -8.52
N ALA A 246 -8.25 0.95 -9.66
CA ALA A 246 -8.79 2.28 -9.78
C ALA A 246 -10.32 2.17 -9.91
N VAL A 247 -11.03 2.86 -9.03
CA VAL A 247 -12.50 2.85 -8.97
C VAL A 247 -13.01 4.20 -9.45
N LYS A 248 -13.98 4.17 -10.36
CA LYS A 248 -14.65 5.37 -10.88
C LYS A 248 -15.57 5.95 -9.78
N PRO A 249 -15.43 7.21 -9.36
CA PRO A 249 -16.22 7.76 -8.25
C PRO A 249 -17.73 7.72 -8.50
N GLU A 250 -18.18 7.82 -9.76
CA GLU A 250 -19.59 7.73 -10.14
C GLU A 250 -20.23 6.35 -9.93
N THR A 251 -19.42 5.31 -9.64
CA THR A 251 -19.93 3.96 -9.33
C THR A 251 -20.36 3.83 -7.87
N ALA A 252 -19.91 4.71 -6.97
CA ALA A 252 -20.34 4.73 -5.58
C ALA A 252 -21.87 4.86 -5.48
N CYS A 253 -22.47 4.11 -4.55
CA CYS A 253 -23.92 4.08 -4.35
C CYS A 253 -24.33 4.37 -2.89
N CYS A 254 -23.37 4.80 -2.08
CA CYS A 254 -23.56 5.24 -0.71
C CYS A 254 -22.53 6.29 -0.33
N GLU A 255 -22.74 6.96 0.80
CA GLU A 255 -21.68 7.75 1.43
C GLU A 255 -20.59 6.83 2.01
N PRO A 256 -19.32 7.27 2.07
CA PRO A 256 -18.26 6.50 2.71
C PRO A 256 -18.48 6.34 4.22
N ALA A 257 -18.24 5.13 4.73
CA ALA A 257 -18.25 4.83 6.16
C ALA A 257 -16.83 4.73 6.71
N VAL A 258 -16.55 5.41 7.81
CA VAL A 258 -15.29 5.26 8.56
C VAL A 258 -15.29 3.92 9.27
N ILE A 259 -14.27 3.10 9.03
CA ILE A 259 -14.14 1.77 9.67
C ILE A 259 -13.01 1.69 10.69
N LYS A 260 -11.99 2.54 10.58
CA LYS A 260 -10.89 2.61 11.53
C LYS A 260 -10.23 3.98 11.46
N GLU A 261 -9.97 4.57 12.61
CA GLU A 261 -9.05 5.70 12.76
C GLU A 261 -7.82 5.24 13.53
N LEU A 262 -6.66 5.71 13.11
CA LEU A 262 -5.37 5.47 13.74
C LEU A 262 -4.73 6.83 14.02
N ASP A 263 -4.58 7.16 15.30
CA ASP A 263 -3.72 8.23 15.76
C ASP A 263 -2.33 7.63 16.01
N LEU A 264 -1.35 7.95 15.16
CA LEU A 264 -0.02 7.36 15.24
C LEU A 264 0.74 7.80 16.48
N MET A 265 0.32 8.85 17.18
CA MET A 265 0.91 9.23 18.46
C MET A 265 0.52 8.27 19.59
N THR A 266 -0.59 7.53 19.44
CA THR A 266 -1.17 6.74 20.54
C THR A 266 -1.51 5.28 20.20
N CYS A 267 -1.63 4.93 18.91
CA CYS A 267 -2.03 3.59 18.49
C CYS A 267 -0.98 2.53 18.85
N LYS A 268 -1.42 1.28 18.99
CA LYS A 268 -0.59 0.11 19.29
C LYS A 268 -0.59 -0.85 18.11
N ALA A 269 0.41 -1.73 18.02
CA ALA A 269 0.46 -2.73 16.94
C ALA A 269 -0.81 -3.61 16.90
N SER A 270 -1.45 -3.84 18.05
CA SER A 270 -2.74 -4.54 18.14
C SER A 270 -3.89 -3.81 17.46
N ASP A 271 -3.80 -2.49 17.23
CA ASP A 271 -4.83 -1.71 16.55
C ASP A 271 -4.93 -1.99 15.05
N ALA A 272 -3.90 -2.62 14.47
CA ALA A 272 -3.92 -3.12 13.09
C ALA A 272 -4.91 -4.31 12.93
N GLU A 273 -5.24 -5.01 14.01
CA GLU A 273 -6.29 -6.03 14.01
C GLU A 273 -7.56 -5.48 14.67
N PHE A 274 -8.61 -5.29 13.88
CA PHE A 274 -9.82 -4.64 14.37
C PHE A 274 -11.09 -5.26 13.81
N SER A 275 -12.22 -4.95 14.47
CA SER A 275 -13.55 -5.14 13.91
C SER A 275 -14.37 -3.88 14.12
N SER A 276 -15.11 -3.47 13.10
CA SER A 276 -15.96 -2.29 13.10
C SER A 276 -17.35 -2.63 12.59
N SER A 277 -18.36 -2.08 13.26
CA SER A 277 -19.76 -2.14 12.84
C SER A 277 -20.20 -0.74 12.46
N PHE A 278 -20.82 -0.61 11.30
CA PHE A 278 -21.18 0.66 10.71
C PHE A 278 -22.42 0.49 9.83
N ASP A 279 -23.10 1.59 9.57
CA ASP A 279 -24.27 1.62 8.69
C ASP A 279 -23.91 2.31 7.38
N VAL A 280 -24.40 1.74 6.29
CA VAL A 280 -24.28 2.31 4.95
C VAL A 280 -25.66 2.77 4.50
N VAL A 281 -25.80 4.06 4.19
CA VAL A 281 -27.03 4.63 3.64
C VAL A 281 -26.91 4.69 2.11
N ILE A 282 -27.78 3.96 1.42
CA ILE A 282 -27.77 3.87 -0.03
C ILE A 282 -28.31 5.16 -0.63
N THR A 283 -27.51 5.82 -1.47
CA THR A 283 -27.84 7.10 -2.12
C THR A 283 -28.43 6.91 -3.51
N ARG A 284 -28.27 5.73 -4.12
CA ARG A 284 -28.76 5.37 -5.45
C ARG A 284 -29.24 3.93 -5.53
N THR A 285 -30.45 3.71 -6.07
CA THR A 285 -30.96 2.37 -6.39
C THR A 285 -30.12 1.72 -7.49
N CYS A 286 -29.48 0.59 -7.21
CA CYS A 286 -28.65 -0.15 -8.17
C CYS A 286 -28.36 -1.58 -7.67
N ALA A 287 -27.50 -2.31 -8.39
CA ALA A 287 -26.97 -3.61 -7.96
C ALA A 287 -25.53 -3.42 -7.46
N VAL A 288 -25.31 -3.59 -6.14
CA VAL A 288 -23.98 -3.49 -5.53
C VAL A 288 -23.15 -4.67 -6.00
N THR A 289 -21.98 -4.40 -6.57
CA THR A 289 -21.07 -5.42 -7.12
C THR A 289 -19.83 -5.62 -6.27
N ALA A 290 -19.44 -4.63 -5.48
CA ALA A 290 -18.30 -4.70 -4.58
C ALA A 290 -18.45 -3.72 -3.40
N LEU A 291 -17.69 -3.98 -2.33
CA LEU A 291 -17.28 -2.92 -1.40
C LEU A 291 -15.86 -2.47 -1.75
N VAL A 292 -15.59 -1.18 -1.61
CA VAL A 292 -14.31 -0.57 -1.93
C VAL A 292 -13.76 0.10 -0.67
N GLY A 293 -12.57 -0.33 -0.28
CA GLY A 293 -11.78 0.24 0.80
C GLY A 293 -10.74 1.24 0.28
N TYR A 294 -10.60 2.35 0.98
CA TYR A 294 -9.55 3.35 0.74
C TYR A 294 -9.16 4.01 2.07
N PHE A 295 -8.14 4.85 2.06
CA PHE A 295 -7.68 5.55 3.25
C PHE A 295 -7.26 7.00 2.98
N ASP A 296 -7.30 7.81 4.03
CA ASP A 296 -6.71 9.14 4.07
C ASP A 296 -5.64 9.19 5.15
N CYS A 297 -4.56 9.94 4.89
CA CYS A 297 -3.55 10.29 5.87
C CYS A 297 -3.53 11.81 6.07
N PHE A 298 -3.46 12.23 7.32
CA PHE A 298 -3.53 13.61 7.74
C PHE A 298 -2.21 14.03 8.37
N PHE A 299 -1.81 15.26 8.08
CA PHE A 299 -0.66 15.95 8.66
C PHE A 299 -1.23 17.16 9.41
N ASP A 300 -1.50 16.98 10.70
CA ASP A 300 -2.42 17.84 11.45
C ASP A 300 -1.85 18.36 12.78
N LYS A 301 -1.22 17.51 13.58
CA LYS A 301 -0.77 17.81 14.94
C LYS A 301 0.17 19.02 14.96
N ASP A 302 -0.28 20.09 15.62
CA ASP A 302 0.50 21.30 15.89
C ASP A 302 1.08 21.98 14.63
N LEU A 303 0.49 21.73 13.45
CA LEU A 303 0.93 22.30 12.17
C LEU A 303 0.15 23.56 11.79
N SER A 304 0.88 24.59 11.33
CA SER A 304 0.30 25.81 10.75
C SER A 304 -0.38 25.52 9.40
N HIS A 305 0.24 24.66 8.60
CA HIS A 305 -0.19 24.25 7.28
C HIS A 305 -0.50 22.75 7.25
N LYS A 306 -1.78 22.41 7.41
CA LYS A 306 -2.26 21.04 7.34
C LYS A 306 -2.24 20.50 5.91
N ALA A 307 -1.97 19.21 5.77
CA ALA A 307 -2.02 18.51 4.50
C ALA A 307 -2.81 17.20 4.63
N VAL A 308 -3.39 16.75 3.52
CA VAL A 308 -4.11 15.47 3.45
C VAL A 308 -3.68 14.73 2.21
N LEU A 309 -3.29 13.47 2.41
CA LEU A 309 -3.11 12.47 1.36
C LEU A 309 -4.36 11.60 1.32
N SER A 310 -5.19 11.74 0.29
CA SER A 310 -6.38 10.89 0.10
C SER A 310 -6.18 9.89 -1.03
N THR A 311 -6.63 8.65 -0.80
CA THR A 311 -6.72 7.60 -1.82
C THR A 311 -8.18 7.35 -2.24
N ALA A 312 -9.10 8.25 -1.92
CA ALA A 312 -10.50 8.11 -2.28
C ALA A 312 -10.70 8.03 -3.81
N PRO A 313 -11.70 7.28 -4.31
CA PRO A 313 -12.05 7.27 -5.73
C PRO A 313 -12.35 8.66 -6.32
N SER A 314 -12.80 9.60 -5.50
CA SER A 314 -13.09 10.98 -5.89
C SER A 314 -11.86 11.88 -5.92
N SER A 315 -10.72 11.41 -5.43
CA SER A 315 -9.44 12.13 -5.42
C SER A 315 -8.60 11.78 -6.64
N ALA A 316 -7.53 12.55 -6.87
CA ALA A 316 -6.55 12.22 -7.89
C ALA A 316 -5.92 10.84 -7.61
N SER A 317 -5.72 10.04 -8.66
CA SER A 317 -5.20 8.68 -8.52
C SER A 317 -3.82 8.67 -7.88
N THR A 318 -3.65 7.76 -6.92
CA THR A 318 -2.38 7.37 -6.32
C THR A 318 -1.99 5.98 -6.82
N HIS A 319 -0.77 5.53 -6.52
CA HIS A 319 -0.34 4.16 -6.81
C HIS A 319 -1.08 3.11 -5.97
N TRP A 320 -1.55 3.48 -4.77
CA TRP A 320 -2.38 2.60 -3.92
C TRP A 320 -3.73 2.26 -4.53
N LYS A 321 -4.26 3.13 -5.40
CA LYS A 321 -5.61 3.03 -5.94
C LYS A 321 -6.62 2.76 -4.80
N GLN A 322 -7.51 1.79 -4.95
CA GLN A 322 -8.41 1.33 -3.91
C GLN A 322 -8.46 -0.20 -3.83
N THR A 323 -8.83 -0.73 -2.67
CA THR A 323 -8.99 -2.18 -2.47
C THR A 323 -10.44 -2.59 -2.68
N MET A 324 -10.69 -3.40 -3.71
CA MET A 324 -12.01 -3.85 -4.13
C MET A 324 -12.29 -5.27 -3.62
N PHE A 325 -13.39 -5.40 -2.86
CA PHE A 325 -13.93 -6.64 -2.31
C PHE A 325 -15.16 -7.04 -3.12
N LEU A 326 -14.97 -7.86 -4.15
CA LEU A 326 -16.04 -8.30 -5.06
C LEU A 326 -17.12 -9.11 -4.33
N ILE A 327 -18.38 -8.88 -4.65
CA ILE A 327 -19.51 -9.64 -4.13
C ILE A 327 -19.85 -10.74 -5.14
N ALA A 328 -20.04 -11.98 -4.67
CA ALA A 328 -20.25 -13.14 -5.54
C ALA A 328 -21.49 -13.05 -6.46
N ASN A 329 -22.55 -12.41 -5.98
CA ASN A 329 -23.76 -12.11 -6.75
C ASN A 329 -24.18 -10.67 -6.46
N PRO A 330 -24.40 -9.82 -7.48
CA PRO A 330 -24.77 -8.43 -7.24
C PRO A 330 -26.02 -8.29 -6.37
N ILE A 331 -25.99 -7.40 -5.38
CA ILE A 331 -27.06 -7.22 -4.40
C ILE A 331 -27.91 -6.02 -4.80
N LEU A 332 -29.19 -6.24 -5.06
CA LEU A 332 -30.12 -5.16 -5.37
C LEU A 332 -30.39 -4.32 -4.11
N VAL A 333 -30.15 -3.02 -4.22
CA VAL A 333 -30.37 -2.05 -3.15
C VAL A 333 -31.24 -0.89 -3.63
N THR A 334 -31.96 -0.27 -2.71
CA THR A 334 -32.85 0.87 -2.99
C THR A 334 -32.35 2.13 -2.34
N LYS A 335 -32.45 3.28 -3.02
CA LYS A 335 -32.14 4.59 -2.43
C LYS A 335 -32.90 4.78 -1.11
N GLY A 336 -32.20 5.23 -0.08
CA GLY A 336 -32.71 5.41 1.28
C GLY A 336 -32.64 4.16 2.15
N GLN A 337 -32.32 2.99 1.58
CA GLN A 337 -32.08 1.78 2.36
C GLN A 337 -30.84 1.96 3.24
N VAL A 338 -30.97 1.55 4.50
CA VAL A 338 -29.84 1.46 5.43
C VAL A 338 -29.42 0.00 5.52
N ILE A 339 -28.13 -0.27 5.35
CA ILE A 339 -27.57 -1.61 5.41
C ILE A 339 -26.57 -1.67 6.57
N ASN A 340 -26.87 -2.51 7.55
CA ASN A 340 -25.96 -2.76 8.66
C ASN A 340 -24.79 -3.60 8.17
N CYS A 341 -23.59 -3.14 8.48
CA CYS A 341 -22.35 -3.74 8.04
C CYS A 341 -21.46 -4.09 9.23
N LYS A 342 -20.60 -5.09 9.02
CA LYS A 342 -19.51 -5.39 9.94
C LYS A 342 -18.29 -5.81 9.15
N LEU A 343 -17.15 -5.19 9.44
CA LEU A 343 -15.87 -5.56 8.87
C LEU A 343 -14.93 -6.02 9.99
N SER A 344 -14.12 -7.02 9.73
CA SER A 344 -12.94 -7.32 10.55
C SER A 344 -11.70 -7.49 9.69
N CYS A 345 -10.61 -6.85 10.07
CA CYS A 345 -9.32 -6.95 9.41
C CYS A 345 -8.33 -7.59 10.40
N ARG A 346 -7.57 -8.58 9.94
CA ARG A 346 -6.54 -9.26 10.73
C ARG A 346 -5.34 -9.63 9.88
N LYS A 347 -4.16 -9.66 10.47
CA LYS A 347 -2.96 -10.24 9.84
C LYS A 347 -3.16 -11.74 9.64
N ASN A 348 -2.66 -12.27 8.53
CA ASN A 348 -2.61 -13.70 8.32
C ASN A 348 -1.49 -14.30 9.19
N ARG A 349 -1.80 -15.39 9.92
CA ARG A 349 -0.82 -16.01 10.83
C ARG A 349 0.32 -16.72 10.10
N ARG A 350 0.09 -17.13 8.85
CA ARG A 350 1.08 -17.84 8.02
C ARG A 350 2.02 -16.87 7.33
N ASP A 351 1.48 -15.72 6.93
CA ASP A 351 2.19 -14.62 6.29
C ASP A 351 1.71 -13.32 6.97
N PRO A 352 2.46 -12.78 7.94
CA PRO A 352 2.06 -11.59 8.69
C PRO A 352 1.92 -10.31 7.86
N ARG A 353 2.41 -10.29 6.62
CA ARG A 353 2.31 -9.15 5.70
C ARG A 353 0.99 -9.13 4.92
N SER A 354 0.33 -10.28 4.77
CA SER A 354 -1.02 -10.34 4.18
C SER A 354 -2.14 -10.11 5.18
N LEU A 355 -3.28 -9.67 4.67
CA LEU A 355 -4.48 -9.40 5.44
C LEU A 355 -5.61 -10.37 5.11
N ILE A 356 -6.33 -10.77 6.15
CA ILE A 356 -7.62 -11.44 6.05
C ILE A 356 -8.70 -10.43 6.44
N VAL A 357 -9.59 -10.14 5.49
CA VAL A 357 -10.70 -9.21 5.70
C VAL A 357 -12.02 -9.98 5.63
N LYS A 358 -12.81 -9.93 6.70
CA LYS A 358 -14.17 -10.48 6.71
C LYS A 358 -15.17 -9.35 6.65
N ILE A 359 -16.16 -9.48 5.78
CA ILE A 359 -17.17 -8.45 5.54
C ILE A 359 -18.55 -9.08 5.69
N HIS A 360 -19.41 -8.40 6.43
CA HIS A 360 -20.85 -8.55 6.44
C HIS A 360 -21.47 -7.28 5.86
N PHE A 361 -22.33 -7.43 4.86
CA PHE A 361 -23.08 -6.35 4.21
C PHE A 361 -24.56 -6.78 4.14
N GLY A 362 -25.34 -6.42 5.16
CA GLY A 362 -26.64 -7.04 5.40
C GLY A 362 -26.50 -8.56 5.60
N GLU A 363 -27.23 -9.35 4.81
CA GLU A 363 -27.17 -10.81 4.84
C GLU A 363 -25.95 -11.40 4.11
N TYR A 364 -25.28 -10.60 3.27
CA TYR A 364 -24.07 -11.06 2.58
C TYR A 364 -22.91 -11.15 3.56
N HIS A 365 -22.18 -12.26 3.50
CA HIS A 365 -20.95 -12.45 4.26
C HIS A 365 -19.89 -13.13 3.40
N ASN A 366 -18.65 -12.65 3.49
CA ASN A 366 -17.51 -13.28 2.82
C ASN A 366 -16.19 -12.99 3.54
N GLN A 367 -15.19 -13.81 3.26
CA GLN A 367 -13.81 -13.63 3.68
C GLN A 367 -12.92 -13.42 2.46
N TYR A 368 -12.14 -12.34 2.50
CA TYR A 368 -11.20 -11.94 1.48
C TYR A 368 -9.77 -12.07 1.99
N TYR A 369 -8.86 -12.32 1.06
CA TYR A 369 -7.42 -12.33 1.26
C TYR A 369 -6.83 -11.20 0.42
N LEU A 370 -6.01 -10.38 1.05
CA LEU A 370 -5.14 -9.41 0.39
C LEU A 370 -3.71 -9.89 0.65
N SER A 371 -3.12 -10.50 -0.37
CA SER A 371 -1.85 -11.24 -0.31
C SER A 371 -0.90 -10.84 -1.41
#